data_AF-A0AAP0PXR9-F1
#
_entry.id   AF-A0AAP0PXR9-F1
#
_cell.length_a   1.000
_cell.length_b   1.000
_cell.length_c   1.000
_cell.angle_alpha   90.00
_cell.angle_beta   90.00
_cell.angle_gamma   90.00
#
_symmetry.space_group_name_H-M   'P 1'
#
loop_
_entity.id
_entity.type
_entity.pdbx_description
1 polymer ?
#
loop_
_entity_poly.entity_id
_entity_poly.type
_entity_poly.pdbx_seq_one_letter_code
_entity_poly.pdbx_strand_id
1 'polypeptide(L)'
;MSWCFRFSSPILFLVWAVEGDDASYGDAEEKVEVVVEGVVSCQSCEAYGTWSLADSKPISNAKVSVICKNHKDNISYYKVFPTDESGYFYAQLNEFKMDNNILDHPLHSCRVHLVSSPLPTCNHLTNINYGIDGAPLRYNNKRLFGENYEAVIYSVGPFAFRPAQCYKN
;
A
#
# COMPACT_ATOMS: atom_id res chain seq x y z
N MET A 1 -5.41 43.42 -51.00
CA MET A 1 -5.50 43.62 -52.46
C MET A 1 -6.79 42.98 -52.94
N SER A 2 -7.54 43.71 -53.77
CA SER A 2 -8.74 43.25 -54.46
C SER A 2 -8.46 41.98 -55.27
N TRP A 3 -9.43 41.06 -55.36
CA TRP A 3 -9.89 40.45 -56.62
C TRP A 3 -11.19 39.67 -56.38
N CYS A 4 -12.21 39.99 -57.19
CA CYS A 4 -13.48 39.28 -57.28
C CYS A 4 -13.32 38.09 -58.22
N PHE A 5 -13.87 36.93 -57.84
CA PHE A 5 -14.28 35.91 -58.80
C PHE A 5 -15.72 35.49 -58.51
N ARG A 6 -16.61 35.84 -59.45
CA ARG A 6 -17.91 35.19 -59.64
C ARG A 6 -17.70 33.95 -60.51
N PHE A 7 -18.19 32.80 -60.06
CA PHE A 7 -18.51 31.67 -60.94
C PHE A 7 -19.87 31.09 -60.58
N SER A 8 -20.59 30.75 -61.65
CA SER A 8 -21.96 30.24 -61.72
C SER A 8 -22.01 28.73 -61.43
N SER A 9 -23.07 28.32 -60.72
CA SER A 9 -23.68 26.99 -60.42
C SER A 9 -23.31 25.76 -61.28
N PRO A 10 -23.62 24.48 -60.88
CA PRO A 10 -24.29 23.97 -59.67
C PRO A 10 -23.63 22.71 -59.02
N ILE A 11 -24.25 22.17 -57.95
CA ILE A 11 -24.08 20.83 -57.34
C ILE A 11 -22.89 20.64 -56.39
N LEU A 12 -23.17 20.58 -55.09
CA LEU A 12 -22.81 19.52 -54.13
C LEU A 12 -23.02 20.04 -52.71
N PHE A 13 -23.70 19.24 -51.89
CA PHE A 13 -23.84 19.45 -50.45
C PHE A 13 -22.48 19.72 -49.82
N LEU A 14 -22.28 20.91 -49.25
CA LEU A 14 -21.19 21.15 -48.32
C LEU A 14 -21.79 21.47 -46.96
N VAL A 15 -21.70 20.44 -46.14
CA VAL A 15 -21.81 20.39 -44.70
C VAL A 15 -21.14 21.62 -44.09
N TRP A 16 -21.85 22.29 -43.18
CA TRP A 16 -21.25 23.30 -42.31
C TRP A 16 -20.25 22.57 -41.41
N ALA A 17 -18.96 22.87 -41.54
CA ALA A 17 -18.00 22.47 -40.52
C ALA A 17 -18.33 23.28 -39.26
N VAL A 18 -18.97 22.64 -38.29
CA VAL A 18 -18.86 23.06 -36.90
C VAL A 18 -17.45 22.65 -36.48
N GLU A 19 -16.55 23.62 -36.29
CA GLU A 19 -15.36 23.39 -35.48
C GLU A 19 -15.84 22.98 -34.08
N GLY A 20 -15.83 21.68 -33.82
CA GLY A 20 -15.97 21.14 -32.48
C GLY A 20 -14.68 21.45 -31.74
N ASP A 21 -14.76 22.31 -30.73
CA ASP A 21 -13.74 22.42 -29.71
C ASP A 21 -13.64 21.06 -29.02
N ASP A 22 -12.62 20.29 -29.38
CA ASP A 22 -12.28 19.01 -28.78
C ASP A 22 -11.72 19.27 -27.38
N ALA A 23 -12.61 19.58 -26.45
CA ALA A 23 -12.29 19.63 -25.03
C ALA A 23 -11.95 18.20 -24.61
N SER A 24 -10.65 17.92 -24.55
CA SER A 24 -10.14 16.67 -23.99
C SER A 24 -10.59 16.57 -22.53
N TYR A 25 -11.69 15.87 -22.29
CA TYR A 25 -12.02 15.37 -20.97
C TYR A 25 -10.95 14.34 -20.63
N GLY A 26 -10.01 14.75 -19.77
CA GLY A 26 -9.10 13.80 -19.14
C GLY A 26 -9.94 12.78 -18.40
N ASP A 27 -9.88 11.54 -18.85
CA ASP A 27 -10.46 10.40 -18.16
C ASP A 27 -9.88 10.38 -16.73
N ALA A 28 -10.75 10.55 -15.75
CA ALA A 28 -10.37 10.43 -14.35
C ALA A 28 -10.14 8.94 -14.10
N GLU A 29 -8.91 8.49 -14.34
CA GLU A 29 -8.48 7.11 -14.14
C GLU A 29 -8.79 6.70 -12.69
N GLU A 30 -9.76 5.79 -12.52
CA GLU A 30 -10.11 5.20 -11.23
C GLU A 30 -8.92 4.37 -10.73
N LYS A 31 -8.06 5.00 -9.93
CA LYS A 31 -6.83 4.39 -9.45
C LYS A 31 -7.15 3.49 -8.25
N VAL A 32 -7.03 2.17 -8.46
CA VAL A 32 -7.11 1.19 -7.38
C VAL A 32 -5.80 1.17 -6.58
N GLU A 33 -5.86 1.54 -5.30
CA GLU A 33 -4.72 1.50 -4.40
C GLU A 33 -4.48 0.12 -3.80
N VAL A 34 -3.22 -0.24 -3.65
CA VAL A 34 -2.79 -1.40 -2.86
C VAL A 34 -2.46 -0.93 -1.46
N VAL A 35 -3.08 -1.56 -0.47
CA VAL A 35 -2.85 -1.23 0.95
C VAL A 35 -2.44 -2.46 1.72
N VAL A 36 -1.51 -2.29 2.66
CA VAL A 36 -1.18 -3.31 3.66
C VAL A 36 -1.55 -2.81 5.05
N GLU A 37 -2.26 -3.63 5.81
CA GLU A 37 -2.66 -3.33 7.18
C GLU A 37 -2.17 -4.39 8.17
N GLY A 38 -1.89 -3.95 9.40
CA GLY A 38 -1.48 -4.83 10.48
C GLY A 38 -1.37 -4.08 11.80
N VAL A 39 -1.06 -4.82 12.86
CA VAL A 39 -0.90 -4.29 14.22
C VAL A 39 0.46 -4.65 14.77
N VAL A 40 1.09 -3.73 15.49
CA VAL A 40 2.34 -3.93 16.22
C VAL A 40 2.09 -3.70 17.70
N SER A 41 2.57 -4.64 18.51
CA SER A 41 2.39 -4.65 19.96
C SER A 41 3.70 -4.92 20.71
N CYS A 42 3.67 -4.72 22.02
CA CYS A 42 4.69 -5.12 22.96
C CYS A 42 4.20 -6.40 23.64
N GLN A 43 4.91 -7.50 23.44
CA GLN A 43 4.61 -8.78 24.07
C GLN A 43 4.71 -8.68 25.60
N SER A 44 3.79 -9.31 26.33
CA SER A 44 3.88 -9.45 27.78
C SER A 44 5.11 -10.27 28.18
N CYS A 45 5.72 -9.95 29.31
CA CYS A 45 6.81 -10.75 29.88
C CYS A 45 6.39 -12.18 30.25
N GLU A 46 5.10 -12.41 30.53
CA GLU A 46 4.56 -13.74 30.79
C GLU A 46 4.61 -14.64 29.54
N ALA A 47 4.55 -14.03 28.36
CA ALA A 47 4.63 -14.73 27.07
C ALA A 47 6.06 -14.84 26.52
N TYR A 48 7.08 -14.39 27.27
CA TYR A 48 8.46 -14.37 26.82
C TYR A 48 8.95 -15.76 26.37
N GLY A 49 9.52 -15.83 25.16
CA GLY A 49 10.00 -17.09 24.57
C GLY A 49 8.91 -17.92 23.89
N THR A 50 7.67 -17.43 23.87
CA THR A 50 6.54 -18.04 23.16
C THR A 50 6.09 -17.16 21.99
N TRP A 51 5.16 -17.65 21.19
CA TRP A 51 4.52 -16.88 20.12
C TRP A 51 3.21 -16.22 20.56
N SER A 52 2.88 -16.29 21.86
CA SER A 52 1.64 -15.71 22.38
C SER A 52 1.69 -14.19 22.38
N LEU A 53 0.57 -13.58 22.00
CA LEU A 53 0.32 -12.12 22.10
C LEU A 53 -0.72 -11.79 23.18
N ALA A 54 -1.00 -12.74 24.08
CA ALA A 54 -1.84 -12.51 25.24
C ALA A 54 -1.29 -11.33 26.06
N ASP A 55 -2.19 -10.43 26.46
CA ASP A 55 -1.90 -9.21 27.23
C ASP A 55 -0.83 -8.30 26.60
N SER A 56 -0.60 -8.44 25.29
CA SER A 56 0.26 -7.53 24.55
C SER A 56 -0.36 -6.15 24.48
N LYS A 57 0.49 -5.12 24.54
CA LYS A 57 0.05 -3.72 24.52
C LYS A 57 0.38 -3.08 23.17
N PRO A 58 -0.53 -2.37 22.52
CA PRO A 58 -0.24 -1.72 21.25
C PRO A 58 0.93 -0.73 21.37
N ILE A 59 1.74 -0.61 20.33
CA ILE A 59 2.86 0.33 20.29
C ILE A 59 2.57 1.41 19.24
N SER A 60 2.37 2.64 19.68
CA SER A 60 2.30 3.79 18.79
C SER A 60 3.67 4.18 18.24
N ASN A 61 3.72 4.67 17.00
CA ASN A 61 4.94 5.07 16.28
C ASN A 61 6.00 3.96 16.14
N ALA A 62 5.61 2.68 16.28
CA ALA A 62 6.44 1.57 15.84
C ALA A 62 6.60 1.62 14.33
N LYS A 63 7.80 1.30 13.83
CA LYS A 63 8.13 1.33 12.41
C LYS A 63 8.11 -0.08 11.84
N VAL A 64 7.39 -0.23 10.73
CA VAL A 64 7.41 -1.42 9.87
C VAL A 64 7.84 -1.02 8.47
N SER A 65 8.53 -1.90 7.74
CA SER A 65 8.85 -1.69 6.33
C SER A 65 8.03 -2.64 5.47
N VAL A 66 7.51 -2.12 4.35
CA VAL A 66 6.96 -2.93 3.28
C VAL A 66 8.02 -2.97 2.19
N ILE A 67 8.44 -4.18 1.83
CA ILE A 67 9.42 -4.43 0.77
C ILE A 67 8.77 -5.33 -0.26
N CYS A 68 8.73 -4.91 -1.52
CA CYS A 68 8.28 -5.74 -2.62
C CYS A 68 9.42 -5.97 -3.60
N LYS A 69 9.55 -7.23 -4.05
CA LYS A 69 10.49 -7.62 -5.10
C LYS A 69 9.73 -8.09 -6.33
N ASN A 70 10.11 -7.61 -7.51
CA ASN A 70 9.54 -8.14 -8.75
C ASN A 70 10.08 -9.56 -9.03
N HIS A 71 9.54 -10.20 -10.05
CA HIS A 71 9.91 -11.55 -10.50
C HIS A 71 11.36 -11.71 -10.96
N LYS A 72 12.13 -10.61 -11.03
CA LYS A 72 13.57 -10.59 -11.30
C LYS A 72 14.40 -10.38 -10.01
N ASP A 73 13.76 -10.50 -8.85
CA ASP A 73 14.31 -10.26 -7.51
C ASP A 73 14.81 -8.82 -7.23
N ASN A 74 14.46 -7.85 -8.09
CA ASN A 74 14.77 -6.45 -7.85
C ASN A 74 13.73 -5.83 -6.91
N ILE A 75 14.17 -4.94 -6.01
CA ILE A 75 13.27 -4.19 -5.14
C ILE A 75 12.44 -3.23 -5.99
N SER A 76 11.16 -3.54 -6.17
CA SER A 76 10.19 -2.70 -6.90
C SER A 76 9.52 -1.68 -5.99
N TYR A 77 9.52 -1.92 -4.68
CA TYR A 77 8.95 -1.01 -3.69
C TYR A 77 9.62 -1.16 -2.33
N TYR A 78 9.88 -0.02 -1.67
CA TYR A 78 10.35 0.04 -0.30
C TYR A 78 9.81 1.29 0.38
N LYS A 79 9.13 1.13 1.52
CA LYS A 79 8.75 2.26 2.37
C LYS A 79 8.57 1.83 3.82
N VAL A 80 8.85 2.75 4.73
CA VAL A 80 8.64 2.56 6.18
C VAL A 80 7.37 3.30 6.60
N PHE A 81 6.54 2.64 7.39
CA PHE A 81 5.29 3.16 7.91
C PHE A 81 5.29 3.13 9.44
N PRO A 82 4.89 4.24 10.09
CA PRO A 82 4.64 4.24 11.53
C PRO A 82 3.25 3.67 11.83
N THR A 83 3.10 3.10 13.02
CA THR A 83 1.79 2.77 13.60
C THR A 83 1.14 3.98 14.26
N ASP A 84 -0.19 4.00 14.29
CA ASP A 84 -1.01 4.95 15.02
C ASP A 84 -1.05 4.66 16.53
N GLU A 85 -1.86 5.41 17.28
CA GLU A 85 -2.01 5.25 18.74
C GLU A 85 -2.47 3.85 19.17
N SER A 86 -3.21 3.15 18.33
CA SER A 86 -3.69 1.78 18.57
C SER A 86 -2.68 0.70 18.16
N GLY A 87 -1.48 1.12 17.73
CA GLY A 87 -0.46 0.21 17.20
C GLY A 87 -0.79 -0.34 15.81
N TYR A 88 -1.83 0.19 15.17
CA TYR A 88 -2.26 -0.20 13.84
C TYR A 88 -1.51 0.61 12.77
N PHE A 89 -1.20 0.01 11.63
CA PHE A 89 -0.69 0.74 10.47
C PHE A 89 -1.56 0.47 9.25
N TYR A 90 -1.78 1.53 8.47
CA TYR A 90 -2.43 1.49 7.16
C TYR A 90 -1.41 1.98 6.12
N ALA A 91 -0.69 1.04 5.52
CA ALA A 91 0.37 1.33 4.57
C ALA A 91 -0.22 1.41 3.16
N GLN A 92 -0.42 2.62 2.64
CA GLN A 92 -0.74 2.84 1.22
C GLN A 92 0.53 2.72 0.38
N LEU A 93 0.55 1.78 -0.56
CA LEU A 93 1.70 1.49 -1.42
C LEU A 93 1.71 2.44 -2.63
N ASN A 94 1.72 3.74 -2.37
CA ASN A 94 1.76 4.77 -3.41
C ASN A 94 2.97 4.55 -4.31
N GLU A 95 2.78 4.58 -5.64
CA GLU A 95 3.82 4.34 -6.65
C GLU A 95 4.28 2.87 -6.78
N PHE A 96 3.65 1.94 -6.07
CA PHE A 96 3.85 0.51 -6.36
C PHE A 96 3.37 0.20 -7.78
N LYS A 97 4.25 -0.44 -8.55
CA LYS A 97 4.02 -0.83 -9.94
C LYS A 97 4.36 -2.31 -10.10
N MET A 98 3.58 -2.97 -10.95
CA MET A 98 3.80 -4.35 -11.37
C MET A 98 4.25 -4.32 -12.83
N ASP A 99 5.41 -4.90 -13.14
CA ASP A 99 5.81 -5.12 -14.52
C ASP A 99 5.04 -6.32 -15.10
N ASN A 100 4.76 -7.31 -14.25
CA ASN A 100 3.94 -8.48 -14.54
C ASN A 100 2.84 -8.66 -13.48
N ASN A 101 1.58 -8.56 -13.89
CA ASN A 101 0.41 -8.60 -12.99
C ASN A 101 0.25 -9.90 -12.17
N ILE A 102 0.85 -11.00 -12.62
CA ILE A 102 0.74 -12.30 -11.94
C ILE A 102 1.96 -12.52 -11.04
N LEU A 103 3.17 -12.36 -11.60
CA LEU A 103 4.41 -12.67 -10.89
C LEU A 103 4.79 -11.59 -9.87
N ASP A 104 4.45 -10.32 -10.15
CA ASP A 104 4.72 -9.20 -9.26
C ASP A 104 3.55 -8.89 -8.32
N HIS A 105 2.52 -9.75 -8.31
CA HIS A 105 1.32 -9.59 -7.49
C HIS A 105 1.69 -9.43 -6.00
N PRO A 106 1.08 -8.49 -5.24
CA PRO A 106 1.48 -8.19 -3.85
C PRO A 106 1.58 -9.40 -2.92
N LEU A 107 0.70 -10.39 -3.09
CA LEU A 107 0.73 -11.65 -2.32
C LEU A 107 2.04 -12.45 -2.48
N HIS A 108 2.69 -12.33 -3.63
CA HIS A 108 3.94 -13.03 -3.93
C HIS A 108 5.14 -12.11 -3.70
N SER A 109 5.07 -10.89 -4.22
CA SER A 109 6.18 -9.95 -4.30
C SER A 109 6.49 -9.23 -2.98
N CYS A 110 5.48 -8.97 -2.13
CA CYS A 110 5.64 -8.12 -0.95
C CYS A 110 5.82 -8.91 0.35
N ARG A 111 6.64 -8.35 1.24
CA ARG A 111 6.88 -8.80 2.62
C ARG A 111 6.90 -7.59 3.56
N VAL A 112 6.47 -7.80 4.79
CA VAL A 112 6.52 -6.77 5.84
C VAL A 112 7.48 -7.17 6.95
N HIS A 113 8.35 -6.25 7.35
CA HIS A 113 9.33 -6.45 8.41
C HIS A 113 9.15 -5.42 9.53
N LEU A 114 9.35 -5.84 10.77
CA LEU A 114 9.54 -4.95 11.90
C LEU A 114 10.87 -4.22 11.76
N VAL A 115 10.87 -2.91 12.01
CA VAL A 115 12.06 -2.06 11.90
C VAL A 115 12.49 -1.59 13.29
N SER A 116 11.61 -0.87 14.01
CA SER A 116 11.96 -0.33 15.32
C SER A 116 10.73 -0.02 16.17
N SER A 117 10.91 0.01 17.48
CA SER A 117 9.94 0.51 18.45
C SER A 117 10.46 1.81 19.08
N PRO A 118 9.61 2.82 19.31
CA PRO A 118 10.00 4.02 20.04
C PRO A 118 10.08 3.80 21.55
N LEU A 119 9.57 2.67 22.07
CA LEU A 119 9.58 2.36 23.50
C LEU A 119 10.94 1.77 23.91
N PRO A 120 11.76 2.46 24.72
CA PRO A 120 13.06 1.92 25.14
C PRO A 120 12.93 0.66 25.99
N THR A 121 11.78 0.49 26.66
CA THR A 121 11.47 -0.69 27.47
C THR A 121 10.96 -1.86 26.65
N CYS A 122 10.61 -1.68 25.38
CA CYS A 122 10.04 -2.70 24.50
C CYS A 122 10.46 -2.51 23.04
N ASN A 123 11.74 -2.73 22.77
CA ASN A 123 12.37 -2.50 21.47
C ASN A 123 13.17 -3.69 20.92
N HIS A 124 13.15 -4.84 21.61
CA HIS A 124 13.78 -6.04 21.07
C HIS A 124 12.90 -6.65 19.98
N LEU A 125 13.45 -6.75 18.77
CA LEU A 125 12.79 -7.42 17.65
C LEU A 125 12.44 -8.87 18.01
N THR A 126 11.30 -9.33 17.53
CA THR A 126 10.90 -10.74 17.58
C THR A 126 10.51 -11.21 16.19
N ASN A 127 10.67 -12.51 15.95
CA ASN A 127 10.22 -13.11 14.71
C ASN A 127 8.79 -13.68 14.80
N ILE A 128 7.98 -13.20 15.76
CA ILE A 128 6.57 -13.58 15.87
C ILE A 128 5.88 -13.17 14.57
N ASN A 129 5.19 -14.13 13.94
CA ASN A 129 4.55 -13.98 12.63
C ASN A 129 5.51 -13.44 11.56
N TYR A 130 6.77 -13.88 11.57
CA TYR A 130 7.80 -13.51 10.59
C TYR A 130 8.17 -12.02 10.61
N GLY A 131 8.06 -11.36 11.75
CA GLY A 131 8.40 -9.94 11.89
C GLY A 131 9.85 -9.60 11.51
N ILE A 132 10.81 -10.53 11.64
CA ILE A 132 12.21 -10.31 11.22
C ILE A 132 12.41 -10.83 9.80
N ASP A 133 11.98 -12.07 9.53
CA ASP A 133 12.25 -12.75 8.26
C ASP A 133 11.45 -12.18 7.07
N GLY A 134 10.36 -11.48 7.36
CA GLY A 134 9.45 -10.90 6.36
C GLY A 134 8.15 -11.68 6.28
N ALA A 135 7.07 -11.04 6.71
CA ALA A 135 5.76 -11.66 6.74
C ALA A 135 5.05 -11.57 5.39
N PRO A 136 4.48 -12.67 4.87
CA PRO A 136 3.70 -12.66 3.65
C PRO A 136 2.35 -11.96 3.85
N LEU A 137 1.89 -11.29 2.80
CA LEU A 137 0.57 -10.67 2.78
C LEU A 137 -0.54 -11.71 2.68
N ARG A 138 -1.72 -11.39 3.22
CA ARG A 138 -2.93 -12.22 3.13
C ARG A 138 -4.09 -11.38 2.62
N TYR A 139 -4.81 -11.88 1.62
CA TYR A 139 -6.03 -11.26 1.14
C TYR A 139 -7.25 -11.86 1.83
N ASN A 140 -8.00 -11.04 2.55
CA ASN A 140 -9.22 -11.46 3.27
C ASN A 140 -10.49 -10.88 2.61
N ASN A 141 -10.49 -10.69 1.29
CA ASN A 141 -11.60 -10.08 0.54
C ASN A 141 -11.99 -8.67 1.03
N LYS A 142 -11.03 -7.91 1.58
CA LYS A 142 -11.26 -6.56 2.09
C LYS A 142 -11.00 -5.53 0.99
N ARG A 143 -12.01 -4.73 0.69
CA ARG A 143 -11.92 -3.57 -0.20
C ARG A 143 -12.57 -2.37 0.48
N LEU A 144 -12.04 -1.19 0.21
CA LEU A 144 -12.62 0.08 0.64
C LEU A 144 -12.99 0.89 -0.60
N PHE A 145 -14.22 1.40 -0.63
CA PHE A 145 -14.75 2.22 -1.71
C PHE A 145 -15.13 3.60 -1.15
N GLY A 146 -14.71 4.65 -1.85
CA GLY A 146 -15.10 6.04 -1.67
C GLY A 146 -15.46 6.66 -3.02
N GLU A 147 -15.91 7.92 -3.03
CA GLU A 147 -16.46 8.57 -4.23
C GLU A 147 -15.51 8.56 -5.45
N ASN A 148 -14.19 8.59 -5.22
CA ASN A 148 -13.15 8.46 -6.25
C ASN A 148 -11.95 7.66 -5.73
N TYR A 149 -12.21 6.66 -4.90
CA TYR A 149 -11.17 5.91 -4.20
C TYR A 149 -11.56 4.44 -4.10
N GLU A 150 -10.76 3.55 -4.67
CA GLU A 150 -10.83 2.12 -4.39
C GLU A 150 -9.50 1.66 -3.80
N ALA A 151 -9.54 0.90 -2.71
CA ALA A 151 -8.37 0.23 -2.16
C ALA A 151 -8.59 -1.26 -1.96
N VAL A 152 -7.66 -2.07 -2.45
CA VAL A 152 -7.55 -3.49 -2.14
C VAL A 152 -6.64 -3.64 -0.94
N ILE A 153 -7.19 -4.17 0.16
CA ILE A 153 -6.50 -4.20 1.44
C ILE A 153 -6.02 -5.62 1.74
N TYR A 154 -4.71 -5.74 1.97
CA TYR A 154 -4.03 -6.94 2.40
C TYR A 154 -3.68 -6.85 3.89
N SER A 155 -3.94 -7.93 4.63
CA SER A 155 -3.55 -8.04 6.04
C SER A 155 -2.18 -8.69 6.21
N VAL A 156 -1.49 -8.34 7.29
CA VAL A 156 -0.24 -8.98 7.70
C VAL A 156 -0.09 -8.96 9.23
N GLY A 157 0.72 -9.86 9.78
CA GLY A 157 0.93 -9.94 11.23
C GLY A 157 -0.28 -10.57 11.94
N PRO A 158 -0.52 -10.27 13.23
CA PRO A 158 0.04 -9.19 14.07
C PRO A 158 1.52 -9.38 14.44
N PHE A 159 2.23 -8.29 14.71
CA PHE A 159 3.64 -8.30 15.08
C PHE A 159 3.85 -7.91 16.54
N ALA A 160 5.02 -8.27 17.07
CA ALA A 160 5.42 -7.81 18.40
C ALA A 160 6.91 -7.51 18.54
N PHE A 161 7.20 -6.45 19.29
CA PHE A 161 8.46 -6.31 20.02
C PHE A 161 8.33 -7.00 21.38
N ARG A 162 9.45 -7.23 22.04
CA ARG A 162 9.46 -7.70 23.43
C ARG A 162 10.26 -6.79 24.35
N PRO A 163 9.97 -6.82 25.66
CA PRO A 163 10.80 -6.13 26.64
C PRO A 163 12.24 -6.60 26.63
N ALA A 164 13.18 -5.67 26.87
CA ALA A 164 14.61 -5.99 26.99
C ALA A 164 14.91 -6.87 28.21
N GLN A 165 14.18 -6.63 29.30
CA GLN A 165 14.30 -7.35 30.54
C GLN A 165 12.91 -7.73 31.03
N CYS A 166 12.76 -9.00 31.38
CA CYS A 166 11.59 -9.53 32.05
C CYS A 166 12.05 -10.04 33.42
N TYR A 167 11.64 -9.35 34.48
CA TYR A 167 11.84 -9.84 35.83
C TYR A 167 10.71 -10.82 36.12
N LYS A 168 11.07 -12.03 36.55
CA LYS A 168 10.10 -12.96 37.12
C LYS A 168 9.83 -12.46 38.54
N ASN A 169 8.59 -12.06 38.81
CA ASN A 169 8.12 -11.87 40.18
C ASN A 169 7.87 -13.22 40.85
#